data_AF-A0A7S0AYY3-F1
#
_entry.id   AF-A0A7S0AYY3-F1
#
_cell.length_a   1.000
_cell.length_b   1.000
_cell.length_c   1.000
_cell.angle_alpha   90.00
_cell.angle_beta   90.00
_cell.angle_gamma   90.00
#
_symmetry.space_group_name_H-M   'P 1'
#
loop_
_entity.id
_entity.type
_entity.pdbx_description
1 polymer ?
#
loop_
_entity_poly.entity_id
_entity_poly.type
_entity_poly.pdbx_seq_one_letter_code
_entity_poly.pdbx_strand_id
1 'polypeptide(L)'
;MSRVAGLLLAASLALYAASCFVAPSALHGPAGVPAGAEAAERAPPLASEAALAPASTAWSPLVLGMALGLLAAVVAGRPALAADLENGESVFAGNCAACHAGGNNSVVPEKKIKKEALEKYLTGGYNVEAIIYQVTNGKNSMPAFGERLGPDDIEDVANYVYNQADKW
;
A
#
# COMPACT_ATOMS: atom_id res chain seq x y z
N MET A 1 -16.34 -37.29 2.43
CA MET A 1 -17.58 -36.61 2.00
C MET A 1 -17.14 -35.30 1.37
N SER A 2 -17.11 -35.27 0.05
CA SER A 2 -16.42 -34.25 -0.76
C SER A 2 -17.44 -33.63 -1.70
N ARG A 3 -17.93 -32.41 -1.41
CA ARG A 3 -18.78 -31.59 -2.29
C ARG A 3 -18.85 -30.11 -1.83
N VAL A 4 -17.75 -29.36 -1.90
CA VAL A 4 -17.84 -27.87 -1.95
C VAL A 4 -16.70 -27.24 -2.78
N ALA A 5 -16.10 -28.00 -3.70
CA ALA A 5 -15.08 -27.47 -4.61
C ALA A 5 -15.64 -27.50 -6.03
N GLY A 6 -16.28 -26.40 -6.44
CA GLY A 6 -16.77 -26.27 -7.80
C GLY A 6 -17.82 -25.19 -7.94
N LEU A 7 -17.43 -23.91 -7.79
CA LEU A 7 -18.13 -22.80 -8.42
C LEU A 7 -17.35 -21.48 -8.37
N LEU A 8 -16.08 -21.43 -8.80
CA LEU A 8 -15.37 -20.17 -9.05
C LEU A 8 -14.43 -20.28 -10.26
N LEU A 9 -14.98 -20.64 -11.42
CA LEU A 9 -14.31 -20.52 -12.72
C LEU A 9 -15.26 -19.85 -13.71
N ALA A 10 -15.33 -18.52 -13.69
CA ALA A 10 -15.84 -17.70 -14.80
C ALA A 10 -15.68 -16.20 -14.50
N ALA A 11 -14.47 -15.66 -14.59
CA ALA A 11 -14.27 -14.22 -14.78
C ALA A 11 -12.86 -13.97 -15.32
N SER A 12 -12.72 -13.79 -16.64
CA SER A 12 -11.67 -12.92 -17.27
C SER A 12 -11.48 -13.16 -18.78
N LEU A 13 -12.55 -13.15 -19.60
CA LEU A 13 -12.40 -12.97 -21.05
C LEU A 13 -13.57 -12.18 -21.63
N ALA A 14 -13.52 -10.87 -21.51
CA ALA A 14 -14.12 -9.93 -22.46
C ALA A 14 -13.67 -8.50 -22.09
N LEU A 15 -13.34 -7.70 -23.11
CA LEU A 15 -13.09 -6.26 -23.08
C LEU A 15 -11.64 -5.82 -22.88
N TYR A 16 -10.79 -5.97 -23.91
CA TYR A 16 -10.06 -4.82 -24.45
C TYR A 16 -9.45 -5.15 -25.83
N ALA A 17 -10.27 -5.01 -26.88
CA ALA A 17 -9.80 -4.99 -28.26
C ALA A 17 -10.43 -3.77 -28.96
N ALA A 18 -9.78 -2.61 -28.87
CA ALA A 18 -10.06 -1.46 -29.76
C ALA A 18 -9.08 -0.30 -29.49
N SER A 19 -7.87 -0.35 -30.06
CA SER A 19 -7.07 0.87 -30.28
C SER A 19 -6.09 0.70 -31.46
N CYS A 20 -6.63 0.43 -32.65
CA CYS A 20 -5.90 0.66 -33.90
C CYS A 20 -6.46 1.93 -34.54
N PHE A 21 -5.83 3.08 -34.27
CA PHE A 21 -5.97 4.25 -35.13
C PHE A 21 -4.57 4.81 -35.41
N VAL A 22 -3.95 4.23 -36.43
CA VAL A 22 -2.84 4.83 -37.15
C VAL A 22 -3.46 5.80 -38.14
N ALA A 23 -3.24 7.10 -37.96
CA ALA A 23 -3.58 8.11 -38.97
C ALA A 23 -2.35 8.41 -39.83
N PRO A 24 -2.51 8.70 -41.15
CA PRO A 24 -1.40 8.73 -42.09
C PRO A 24 -0.69 10.08 -42.14
N SER A 25 0.60 9.99 -42.48
CA SER A 25 1.50 11.10 -42.79
C SER A 25 1.02 11.91 -44.01
N ALA A 26 0.99 13.23 -43.88
CA ALA A 26 0.96 14.15 -45.01
C ALA A 26 2.34 14.83 -45.15
N LEU A 27 2.96 14.50 -46.29
CA LEU A 27 4.11 15.09 -47.01
C LEU A 27 4.26 16.62 -46.81
N HIS A 28 5.39 17.15 -46.34
CA HIS A 28 6.63 17.47 -47.07
C HIS A 28 6.46 18.22 -48.40
N GLY A 29 6.68 19.54 -48.36
CA GLY A 29 7.00 20.41 -49.49
C GLY A 29 8.03 21.48 -49.07
N PRO A 30 8.92 21.96 -49.95
CA PRO A 30 10.26 22.42 -49.57
C PRO A 30 10.52 23.94 -49.75
N ALA A 31 11.77 24.33 -49.43
CA ALA A 31 12.47 25.59 -49.72
C ALA A 31 12.14 26.73 -48.74
N GLY A 32 13.08 27.49 -48.18
CA GLY A 32 14.37 27.94 -48.68
C GLY A 32 14.39 29.46 -48.45
N VAL A 33 15.25 29.97 -47.58
CA VAL A 33 15.42 31.42 -47.34
C VAL A 33 16.39 31.96 -48.41
N PRO A 34 16.20 33.18 -48.96
CA PRO A 34 16.94 34.30 -48.38
C PRO A 34 16.30 35.71 -48.50
N ALA A 35 16.79 36.59 -47.61
CA ALA A 35 17.20 38.00 -47.81
C ALA A 35 16.26 39.07 -48.42
N GLY A 36 16.05 40.14 -47.65
CA GLY A 36 16.33 41.52 -48.07
C GLY A 36 15.16 42.41 -48.52
N ALA A 37 15.28 43.71 -48.19
CA ALA A 37 14.48 44.90 -48.58
C ALA A 37 13.15 45.10 -47.80
N GLU A 38 13.10 45.98 -46.79
CA GLU A 38 13.03 47.46 -46.83
C GLU A 38 11.64 48.05 -47.13
N ALA A 39 11.36 49.14 -46.42
CA ALA A 39 10.32 50.17 -46.63
C ALA A 39 8.91 49.97 -46.02
N ALA A 40 8.79 50.54 -44.82
CA ALA A 40 7.92 51.67 -44.52
C ALA A 40 6.39 51.58 -44.75
N GLU A 41 5.70 51.47 -43.61
CA GLU A 41 4.69 52.42 -43.12
C GLU A 41 3.31 52.47 -43.79
N ARG A 42 2.35 51.77 -43.17
CA ARG A 42 0.96 52.25 -43.08
C ARG A 42 0.27 51.67 -41.85
N ALA A 43 0.01 52.51 -40.84
CA ALA A 43 -1.04 52.26 -39.84
C ALA A 43 -2.37 52.87 -40.32
N PRO A 44 -3.54 52.51 -39.77
CA PRO A 44 -4.07 51.22 -39.26
C PRO A 44 -5.44 50.94 -39.99
N PRO A 45 -6.40 50.08 -39.57
CA PRO A 45 -7.05 50.08 -38.26
C PRO A 45 -7.23 48.70 -37.60
N LEU A 46 -7.16 48.71 -36.27
CA LEU A 46 -7.99 47.97 -35.30
C LEU A 46 -8.97 46.95 -35.94
N ALA A 47 -8.54 45.70 -36.02
CA ALA A 47 -9.42 44.58 -36.31
C ALA A 47 -9.34 43.58 -35.17
N SER A 48 -10.34 43.65 -34.30
CA SER A 48 -10.91 42.58 -33.48
C SER A 48 -9.89 41.56 -32.95
N GLU A 49 -9.44 41.79 -31.71
CA GLU A 49 -9.09 40.70 -30.80
C GLU A 49 -10.32 39.79 -30.72
N ALA A 50 -10.33 38.72 -31.52
CA ALA A 50 -11.19 37.58 -31.28
C ALA A 50 -10.68 36.95 -29.98
N ALA A 51 -11.13 37.52 -28.86
CA ALA A 51 -10.93 36.99 -27.54
C ALA A 51 -11.39 35.53 -27.57
N LEU A 52 -10.41 34.60 -27.56
CA LEU A 52 -10.65 33.27 -27.05
C LEU A 52 -11.17 33.48 -25.63
N ALA A 53 -12.49 33.37 -25.46
CA ALA A 53 -13.10 33.40 -24.14
C ALA A 53 -12.38 32.37 -23.28
N PRO A 54 -11.93 32.71 -22.06
CA PRO A 54 -11.41 31.71 -21.16
C PRO A 54 -12.55 30.72 -20.91
N ALA A 55 -12.37 29.46 -21.32
CA ALA A 55 -13.23 28.39 -20.87
C ALA A 55 -13.21 28.45 -19.34
N SER A 56 -14.32 28.86 -18.74
CA SER A 56 -14.49 28.87 -17.31
C SER A 56 -14.25 27.45 -16.85
N THR A 57 -13.09 27.21 -16.23
CA THR A 57 -12.82 25.99 -15.48
C THR A 57 -13.77 26.01 -14.29
N ALA A 58 -15.00 25.60 -14.56
CA ALA A 58 -16.05 25.44 -13.59
C ALA A 58 -15.63 24.28 -12.68
N TRP A 59 -15.07 24.64 -11.53
CA TRP A 59 -14.93 23.71 -10.43
C TRP A 59 -16.33 23.43 -9.91
N SER A 60 -17.00 22.46 -10.54
CA SER A 60 -18.32 22.01 -10.11
C SER A 60 -18.20 21.52 -8.66
N PRO A 61 -18.83 22.17 -7.67
CA PRO A 61 -18.77 21.75 -6.27
C PRO A 61 -19.28 20.32 -6.08
N LEU A 62 -20.11 19.84 -7.01
CA LEU A 62 -20.57 18.45 -7.09
C LEU A 62 -19.43 17.46 -7.38
N VAL A 63 -18.49 17.81 -8.27
CA VAL A 63 -17.35 16.95 -8.64
C VAL A 63 -16.34 16.90 -7.49
N LEU A 64 -16.07 18.04 -6.84
CA LEU A 64 -15.26 18.06 -5.62
C LEU A 64 -15.93 17.24 -4.51
N GLY A 65 -17.23 17.42 -4.30
CA GLY A 65 -17.99 16.68 -3.29
C GLY A 65 -17.98 15.17 -3.52
N MET A 66 -18.17 14.72 -4.76
CA MET A 66 -18.04 13.30 -5.11
C MET A 66 -16.61 12.78 -4.91
N ALA A 67 -15.60 13.54 -5.32
CA ALA A 67 -14.20 13.13 -5.16
C ALA A 67 -13.81 13.01 -3.67
N LEU A 68 -14.18 14.00 -2.84
CA LEU A 68 -13.96 13.98 -1.39
C LEU A 68 -14.77 12.87 -0.70
N GLY A 69 -16.01 12.64 -1.10
CA GLY A 69 -16.85 11.57 -0.57
C GLY A 69 -16.30 10.17 -0.89
N LEU A 70 -15.83 9.96 -2.12
CA LEU A 70 -15.16 8.71 -2.52
C LEU A 70 -13.85 8.52 -1.74
N LEU A 71 -13.03 9.56 -1.58
CA LEU A 71 -11.80 9.48 -0.80
C LEU A 71 -12.07 9.10 0.67
N ALA A 72 -13.07 9.75 1.28
CA ALA A 72 -13.47 9.47 2.66
C ALA A 72 -13.96 8.03 2.83
N ALA A 73 -14.75 7.51 1.87
CA ALA A 73 -15.21 6.13 1.89
C ALA A 73 -14.06 5.12 1.78
N VAL A 74 -13.03 5.39 0.96
CA VAL A 74 -11.86 4.51 0.83
C VAL A 74 -11.00 4.52 2.11
N VAL A 75 -10.83 5.68 2.75
CA VAL A 75 -10.04 5.80 3.98
C VAL A 75 -10.77 5.21 5.19
N ALA A 76 -12.08 5.44 5.31
CA ALA A 76 -12.89 4.93 6.42
C ALA A 76 -13.29 3.46 6.25
N GLY A 77 -13.29 2.95 5.02
CA GLY A 77 -13.70 1.59 4.67
C GLY A 77 -12.58 0.55 4.75
N ARG A 78 -11.42 0.86 5.33
CA ARG A 78 -10.37 -0.16 5.50
C ARG A 78 -10.90 -1.21 6.49
N PRO A 79 -11.03 -2.49 6.08
CA PRO A 79 -11.41 -3.53 7.02
C PRO A 79 -10.42 -3.53 8.18
N ALA A 80 -10.86 -3.83 9.39
CA ALA A 80 -9.94 -4.26 10.43
C ALA A 80 -9.30 -5.56 9.92
N LEU A 81 -8.02 -5.51 9.54
CA LEU A 81 -7.29 -6.70 9.12
C LEU A 81 -7.18 -7.56 10.37
N ALA A 82 -7.80 -8.74 10.32
CA ALA A 82 -7.49 -9.76 11.31
C ALA A 82 -6.05 -10.21 11.08
N ALA A 83 -5.33 -10.52 12.16
CA ALA A 83 -3.96 -11.00 12.06
C ALA A 83 -3.85 -12.24 11.15
N ASP A 84 -2.87 -12.23 10.26
CA ASP A 84 -2.53 -13.34 9.38
C ASP A 84 -1.53 -14.26 10.11
N LEU A 85 -2.03 -15.38 10.63
CA LEU A 85 -1.21 -16.32 11.39
C LEU A 85 -0.18 -17.04 10.52
N GLU A 86 -0.43 -17.21 9.21
CA GLU A 86 0.50 -17.83 8.28
C GLU A 86 1.66 -16.88 7.96
N ASN A 87 1.37 -15.59 7.80
CA ASN A 87 2.41 -14.56 7.75
C ASN A 87 3.18 -14.50 9.09
N GLY A 88 2.48 -14.49 10.22
CA GLY A 88 3.07 -14.48 11.55
C GLY A 88 4.04 -15.65 11.81
N GLU A 89 3.70 -16.84 11.33
CA GLU A 89 4.58 -18.01 11.37
C GLU A 89 5.85 -17.79 10.52
N SER A 90 5.71 -17.28 9.30
CA SER A 90 6.83 -16.97 8.41
C SER A 90 7.77 -15.92 9.01
N VAL A 91 7.21 -14.84 9.56
CA VAL A 91 7.94 -13.78 10.28
C VAL A 91 8.67 -14.37 11.49
N PHE A 92 8.00 -15.22 12.27
CA PHE A 92 8.60 -15.90 13.42
C PHE A 92 9.79 -16.76 13.01
N ALA A 93 9.64 -17.57 11.95
CA ALA A 93 10.69 -18.44 11.44
C ALA A 93 11.91 -17.65 10.97
N GLY A 94 11.70 -16.54 10.27
CA GLY A 94 12.77 -15.70 9.73
C GLY A 94 13.50 -14.84 10.77
N ASN A 95 12.83 -14.47 11.88
CA ASN A 95 13.34 -13.43 12.78
C ASN A 95 13.50 -13.87 14.24
N CYS A 96 12.64 -14.78 14.71
CA CYS A 96 12.49 -15.07 16.14
C CYS A 96 13.02 -16.46 16.51
N ALA A 97 12.89 -17.43 15.60
CA ALA A 97 13.19 -18.84 15.86
C ALA A 97 14.64 -19.11 16.27
N ALA A 98 15.60 -18.27 15.85
CA ALA A 98 17.00 -18.39 16.23
C ALA A 98 17.21 -18.42 17.76
N CYS A 99 16.39 -17.66 18.50
CA CYS A 99 16.41 -17.66 19.96
C CYS A 99 15.24 -18.42 20.57
N HIS A 100 14.10 -18.45 19.87
CA HIS A 100 12.81 -18.89 20.41
C HIS A 100 12.25 -20.18 19.81
N ALA A 101 13.07 -20.99 19.13
CA ALA A 101 12.64 -22.27 18.57
C ALA A 101 11.89 -23.15 19.59
N GLY A 102 10.73 -23.66 19.17
CA GLY A 102 9.86 -24.50 20.01
C GLY A 102 9.37 -23.80 21.29
N GLY A 103 9.25 -22.48 21.26
CA GLY A 103 8.83 -21.66 22.40
C GLY A 103 9.89 -21.48 23.50
N ASN A 104 11.13 -21.94 23.28
CA ASN A 104 12.20 -21.81 24.25
C ASN A 104 12.84 -20.41 24.23
N ASN A 105 13.93 -20.23 24.98
CA ASN A 105 14.78 -19.05 24.91
C ASN A 105 16.23 -19.49 25.13
N SER A 106 17.04 -19.45 24.08
CA SER A 106 18.45 -19.87 24.13
C SER A 106 19.36 -18.88 24.86
N VAL A 107 18.92 -17.63 25.05
CA VAL A 107 19.71 -16.56 25.68
C VAL A 107 19.42 -16.48 27.18
N VAL A 108 18.15 -16.56 27.57
CA VAL A 108 17.70 -16.55 28.98
C VAL A 108 16.74 -17.72 29.21
N PRO A 109 17.23 -18.89 29.65
CA PRO A 109 16.46 -20.14 29.67
C PRO A 109 15.13 -20.11 30.43
N GLU A 110 15.02 -19.26 31.46
CA GLU A 110 13.81 -19.12 32.27
C GLU A 110 12.71 -18.30 31.56
N LYS A 111 13.07 -17.44 30.62
CA LYS A 111 12.17 -16.49 29.93
C LYS A 111 11.71 -17.04 28.58
N LYS A 112 11.06 -18.19 28.63
CA LYS A 112 10.43 -18.85 27.48
C LYS A 112 9.22 -18.04 26.99
N ILE A 113 8.77 -18.31 25.78
CA ILE A 113 7.53 -17.73 25.21
C ILE A 113 6.35 -18.71 25.29
N LYS A 114 6.35 -19.52 26.35
CA LYS A 114 5.23 -20.38 26.77
C LYS A 114 4.33 -19.61 27.72
N LYS A 115 3.06 -19.97 27.78
CA LYS A 115 2.04 -19.22 28.52
C LYS A 115 2.44 -18.87 29.95
N GLU A 116 2.88 -19.84 30.76
CA GLU A 116 3.20 -19.63 32.17
C GLU A 116 4.39 -18.66 32.35
N ALA A 117 5.34 -18.71 31.42
CA ALA A 117 6.50 -17.82 31.43
C ALA A 117 6.13 -16.41 30.94
N LEU A 118 5.25 -16.29 29.95
CA LEU A 118 4.74 -15.00 29.48
C LEU A 118 3.93 -14.31 30.58
N GLU A 119 3.03 -15.02 31.25
CA GLU A 119 2.25 -14.49 32.39
C GLU A 119 3.16 -13.93 33.50
N LYS A 120 4.30 -14.58 33.75
CA LYS A 120 5.23 -14.21 34.82
C LYS A 120 6.24 -13.13 34.43
N TYR A 121 6.77 -13.18 33.21
CA TYR A 121 7.95 -12.40 32.82
C TYR A 121 7.71 -11.34 31.73
N LEU A 122 6.62 -11.45 30.97
CA LEU A 122 6.25 -10.45 29.98
C LEU A 122 5.73 -9.20 30.71
N THR A 123 6.32 -8.05 30.41
CA THR A 123 5.85 -6.79 30.97
C THR A 123 4.47 -6.48 30.38
N GLY A 124 3.46 -6.31 31.23
CA GLY A 124 2.06 -6.17 30.81
C GLY A 124 1.25 -7.47 30.84
N GLY A 125 1.89 -8.61 31.14
CA GLY A 125 1.24 -9.91 31.24
C GLY A 125 1.00 -10.59 29.88
N TYR A 126 0.34 -11.75 29.89
CA TYR A 126 0.04 -12.54 28.71
C TYR A 126 -1.16 -11.98 27.94
N ASN A 127 -0.88 -11.12 26.95
CA ASN A 127 -1.82 -10.58 25.97
C ASN A 127 -1.04 -10.14 24.72
N VAL A 128 -1.77 -9.95 23.61
CA VAL A 128 -1.17 -9.62 22.32
C VAL A 128 -0.48 -8.26 22.36
N GLU A 129 -1.07 -7.25 23.01
CA GLU A 129 -0.54 -5.90 23.09
C GLU A 129 0.83 -5.85 23.79
N ALA A 130 1.00 -6.64 24.86
CA ALA A 130 2.28 -6.76 25.55
C ALA A 130 3.35 -7.44 24.69
N ILE A 131 2.96 -8.42 23.87
CA ILE A 131 3.88 -9.07 22.92
C ILE A 131 4.27 -8.08 21.82
N ILE A 132 3.31 -7.38 21.20
CA ILE A 132 3.55 -6.31 20.21
C ILE A 132 4.53 -5.29 20.78
N TYR A 133 4.28 -4.80 21.99
CA TYR A 133 5.12 -3.81 22.64
C TYR A 133 6.56 -4.31 22.78
N GLN A 134 6.76 -5.54 23.26
CA GLN A 134 8.09 -6.08 23.46
C GLN A 134 8.81 -6.42 22.14
N VAL A 135 8.11 -6.90 21.12
CA VAL A 135 8.68 -7.13 19.78
C VAL A 135 9.10 -5.80 19.16
N THR A 136 8.24 -4.78 19.25
CA THR A 136 8.50 -3.45 18.70
C THR A 136 9.75 -2.81 19.34
N ASN A 137 9.83 -2.83 20.67
CA ASN A 137 10.83 -2.08 21.41
C ASN A 137 12.05 -2.90 21.86
N GLY A 138 11.99 -4.23 21.73
CA GLY A 138 12.98 -5.13 22.31
C GLY A 138 12.97 -5.11 23.84
N LYS A 139 13.84 -5.93 24.45
CA LYS A 139 14.07 -5.95 25.90
C LYS A 139 15.39 -6.63 26.25
N ASN A 140 16.33 -5.88 26.83
CA ASN A 140 17.68 -6.36 27.15
C ASN A 140 18.35 -6.97 25.90
N SER A 141 18.66 -8.27 25.93
CA SER A 141 19.29 -9.00 24.82
C SER A 141 18.35 -9.31 23.64
N MET A 142 17.02 -9.13 23.81
CA MET A 142 16.09 -9.23 22.69
C MET A 142 16.11 -7.91 21.90
N PRO A 143 16.48 -7.93 20.61
CA PRO A 143 16.56 -6.71 19.80
C PRO A 143 15.16 -6.11 19.55
N ALA A 144 15.14 -4.82 19.24
CA ALA A 144 13.94 -4.12 18.78
C ALA A 144 13.68 -4.42 17.29
N PHE A 145 12.43 -4.69 16.94
CA PHE A 145 12.02 -4.97 15.56
C PHE A 145 11.18 -3.87 14.91
N GLY A 146 10.79 -2.82 15.65
CA GLY A 146 9.95 -1.74 15.14
C GLY A 146 10.52 -0.97 13.93
N GLU A 147 11.85 -1.00 13.72
CA GLU A 147 12.50 -0.41 12.54
C GLU A 147 12.80 -1.44 11.44
N ARG A 148 12.55 -2.73 11.70
CA ARG A 148 12.91 -3.85 10.82
C ARG A 148 11.70 -4.53 10.20
N LEU A 149 10.58 -4.54 10.92
CA LEU A 149 9.32 -5.16 10.53
C LEU A 149 8.24 -4.09 10.43
N GLY A 150 7.30 -4.30 9.50
CA GLY A 150 6.11 -3.45 9.43
C GLY A 150 5.20 -3.65 10.65
N PRO A 151 4.30 -2.69 10.93
CA PRO A 151 3.33 -2.83 12.03
C PRO A 151 2.45 -4.08 11.86
N ASP A 152 2.02 -4.37 10.63
CA ASP A 152 1.20 -5.55 10.31
C ASP A 152 1.97 -6.87 10.60
N ASP A 153 3.25 -6.96 10.20
CA ASP A 153 4.09 -8.14 10.50
C ASP A 153 4.31 -8.34 12.01
N ILE A 154 4.42 -7.23 12.77
CA ILE A 154 4.55 -7.27 14.23
C ILE A 154 3.24 -7.75 14.87
N GLU A 155 2.10 -7.29 14.38
CA GLU A 155 0.79 -7.74 14.83
C GLU A 155 0.59 -9.23 14.53
N ASP A 156 0.92 -9.66 13.32
CA ASP A 156 0.81 -11.05 12.88
C ASP A 156 1.68 -11.98 13.72
N VAL A 157 2.97 -11.65 13.91
CA VAL A 157 3.87 -12.48 14.71
C VAL A 157 3.48 -12.50 16.20
N ALA A 158 2.97 -11.39 16.73
CA ALA A 158 2.50 -11.33 18.11
C ALA A 158 1.27 -12.24 18.32
N ASN A 159 0.31 -12.22 17.38
CA ASN A 159 -0.85 -13.09 17.40
C ASN A 159 -0.45 -14.56 17.20
N TYR A 160 0.51 -14.85 16.33
CA TYR A 160 1.09 -16.20 16.17
C TYR A 160 1.69 -16.70 17.48
N VAL A 161 2.54 -15.91 18.14
CA VAL A 161 3.16 -16.28 19.42
C VAL A 161 2.10 -16.49 20.50
N TYR A 162 1.11 -15.60 20.60
CA TYR A 162 0.00 -15.75 21.53
C TYR A 162 -0.78 -17.05 21.27
N ASN A 163 -1.12 -17.35 20.01
CA ASN A 163 -1.82 -18.57 19.64
C ASN A 163 -1.01 -19.86 19.90
N GLN A 164 0.31 -19.75 19.85
CA GLN A 164 1.21 -20.89 19.95
C GLN A 164 1.72 -21.14 21.38
N ALA A 165 1.66 -20.14 22.26
CA ALA A 165 2.16 -20.21 23.64
C ALA A 165 1.50 -21.31 24.49
N ASP A 166 0.22 -21.64 24.23
CA ASP A 166 -0.49 -22.76 24.90
C ASP A 166 -0.10 -24.15 24.33
N LYS A 167 0.55 -24.20 23.16
CA LYS A 167 0.92 -25.44 22.47
C LYS A 167 2.38 -25.82 22.65
N TRP A 168 3.21 -24.90 23.13
CA TRP A 168 4.65 -25.11 23.28
C TRP A 168 5.07 -25.74 24.60
#